data_AF-A0A6B3VWK2-F1
#
_entry.id   AF-A0A6B3VWK2-F1
#
_cell.length_a   1.000
_cell.length_b   1.000
_cell.length_c   1.000
_cell.angle_alpha   90.00
_cell.angle_beta   90.00
_cell.angle_gamma   90.00
#
_symmetry.space_group_name_H-M   'P 1'
#
loop_
_entity.id
_entity.type
_entity.pdbx_description
1 polymer ?
#
loop_
_entity_poly.entity_id
_entity_poly.type
_entity_poly.pdbx_seq_one_letter_code
_entity_poly.pdbx_strand_id
1 'polypeptide(L)' 'MMDEIQRKRERMIDSAEKYGYTSDDTIKCSEELDELIYKYQCTFQKRHHEEEVKVIFQKMVMIYEKPIHHMKVTS' A
#
# COMPACT_ATOMS: atom_id res chain seq x y z
N MET A 1 8.81 -8.22 0.48
CA MET A 1 7.82 -7.69 1.45
C MET A 1 6.70 -8.69 1.73
N MET A 2 5.97 -9.21 0.73
CA MET A 2 4.97 -10.28 0.98
C MET A 2 5.58 -11.60 1.48
N ASP A 3 6.71 -12.03 0.90
CA ASP A 3 7.42 -13.24 1.35
C ASP A 3 7.98 -13.11 2.77
N GLU A 4 8.30 -11.88 3.20
CA GLU A 4 8.76 -11.61 4.57
C GLU A 4 7.63 -11.76 5.59
N ILE A 5 6.44 -11.27 5.24
CA ILE A 5 5.23 -11.41 6.07
C ILE A 5 4.87 -12.90 6.21
N GLN A 6 4.96 -13.69 5.13
CA GLN A 6 4.68 -15.13 5.17
C GLN A 6 5.67 -15.89 6.06
N ARG A 7 6.98 -15.71 5.85
CA ARG A 7 8.01 -16.34 6.71
C ARG A 7 7.92 -15.92 8.17
N LYS A 8 7.44 -14.71 8.45
CA LYS A 8 7.28 -14.20 9.82
C LYS A 8 6.03 -14.77 10.48
N ARG A 9 4.94 -14.95 9.72
CA ARG A 9 3.74 -15.69 10.14
C ARG A 9 4.05 -17.14 10.49
N GLU A 10 4.79 -17.85 9.63
CA GLU A 10 5.20 -19.22 9.89
C GLU A 10 6.00 -19.33 11.19
N ARG A 11 6.96 -18.42 11.42
CA ARG A 11 7.72 -18.38 12.68
C ARG A 11 6.85 -18.07 13.91
N MET A 12 5.84 -17.21 13.78
CA MET A 12 4.92 -16.93 14.88
C MET A 12 4.09 -18.18 15.23
N ILE A 13 3.65 -18.94 14.23
CA ILE A 13 2.91 -20.20 14.42
C ILE A 13 3.81 -21.23 15.09
N ASP A 14 5.05 -21.43 14.61
CA ASP A 14 6.03 -22.33 15.22
C ASP A 14 6.28 -21.95 16.70
N SER A 15 6.44 -20.66 17.00
CA SER A 15 6.62 -20.19 18.37
C SER A 15 5.39 -20.43 19.24
N ALA A 16 4.18 -20.24 18.70
CA ALA A 16 2.94 -20.50 19.40
C ALA A 16 2.75 -21.99 19.71
N GLU A 17 3.09 -22.86 18.76
CA GLU A 17 3.04 -24.32 18.94
C GLU A 17 4.08 -24.81 19.95
N LYS A 18 5.25 -24.16 20.00
CA LYS A 18 6.36 -24.58 20.87
C LYS A 18 6.30 -23.99 22.28
N TYR A 19 5.90 -22.74 22.41
CA TYR A 19 5.97 -21.97 23.67
C TYR A 19 4.60 -21.52 24.17
N GLY A 20 3.54 -21.67 23.37
CA GLY A 20 2.20 -21.17 23.66
C GLY A 20 1.96 -19.77 23.09
N TYR A 21 0.68 -19.44 22.87
CA TYR A 21 0.26 -18.16 22.27
C TYR A 21 0.49 -16.94 23.17
N THR A 22 0.64 -17.17 24.48
CA THR A 22 0.87 -16.12 25.49
C THR A 22 2.32 -16.06 25.95
N SER A 23 3.23 -16.78 25.30
CA SER A 23 4.66 -16.64 25.61
C SER A 23 5.19 -15.33 25.07
N ASP A 24 6.16 -14.75 25.77
CA ASP A 24 6.81 -13.51 25.35
C ASP A 24 7.41 -13.63 23.93
N ASP A 25 7.92 -14.82 23.58
CA ASP A 25 8.46 -15.09 22.24
C ASP A 25 7.39 -15.05 21.15
N THR A 26 6.19 -15.60 21.41
CA THR A 26 5.07 -15.57 20.46
C THR A 26 4.48 -14.17 20.36
N ILE A 27 4.33 -13.46 21.49
CA ILE A 27 3.86 -12.08 21.54
C ILE A 27 4.78 -11.18 20.73
N LYS A 28 6.10 -11.27 20.98
CA LYS A 28 7.09 -10.49 20.24
C LYS A 28 7.07 -10.81 18.74
N CYS A 29 6.91 -12.08 18.37
CA CYS A 29 6.76 -12.45 16.96
C CYS A 29 5.51 -11.85 16.33
N SER A 30 4.40 -11.74 17.07
CA SER A 30 3.16 -11.13 16.59
C SER A 30 3.29 -9.61 16.40
N GLU A 31 3.92 -8.90 17.34
CA GLU A 31 4.19 -7.46 17.24
C GLU A 31 5.07 -7.14 16.03
N GLU A 32 6.14 -7.91 15.82
CA GLU A 32 7.04 -7.73 14.68
C GLU A 32 6.36 -8.06 13.34
N LEU A 33 5.39 -8.98 13.33
CA LEU A 33 4.58 -9.30 12.16
C LEU A 33 3.59 -8.18 11.84
N ASP A 34 2.92 -7.62 12.86
CA ASP A 34 1.99 -6.51 12.70
C ASP A 34 2.67 -5.25 12.18
N GLU A 35 3.89 -4.95 12.66
CA GLU A 35 4.67 -3.81 12.15
C GLU A 35 5.02 -3.97 10.66
N LEU A 36 5.37 -5.19 10.23
CA LEU A 36 5.65 -5.50 8.83
C LEU A 36 4.40 -5.35 7.94
N ILE A 37 3.25 -5.82 8.43
CA ILE A 37 1.96 -5.66 7.74
C ILE A 37 1.60 -4.18 7.62
N TYR A 38 1.76 -3.41 8.69
CA TYR A 38 1.49 -1.97 8.69
C TYR A 38 2.37 -1.22 7.68
N LYS A 39 3.68 -1.48 7.68
CA LYS A 39 4.61 -0.90 6.69
C LYS A 39 4.21 -1.25 5.25
N TYR A 40 3.77 -2.49 5.02
CA TYR A 40 3.29 -2.89 3.69
C TYR A 40 2.03 -2.12 3.29
N GLN A 41 1.06 -1.99 4.19
CA GLN A 41 -0.17 -1.25 3.92
C GLN A 41 0.11 0.23 3.65
N CYS A 42 0.96 0.88 4.45
CA CYS A 42 1.34 2.27 4.22
C CYS A 42 2.04 2.48 2.86
N THR A 43 2.95 1.57 2.47
CA THR A 43 3.62 1.66 1.17
C THR A 43 2.69 1.37 0.00
N PHE A 44 1.64 0.57 0.19
CA PHE A 44 0.60 0.35 -0.80
C PHE A 44 -0.34 1.55 -0.94
N GLN A 45 -0.81 2.11 0.19
CA GLN A 45 -1.67 3.30 0.19
C GLN A 45 -0.99 4.54 -0.39
N LYS A 46 0.30 4.75 -0.10
CA LYS A 46 1.08 5.85 -0.70
C LYS A 46 1.15 5.73 -2.22
N ARG A 47 1.40 4.52 -2.74
CA ARG A 47 1.41 4.28 -4.20
C ARG A 47 0.05 4.54 -4.85
N HIS A 48 -1.03 4.10 -4.22
CA HIS A 48 -2.39 4.33 -4.73
C HIS A 48 -2.74 5.82 -4.75
N HIS A 49 -2.39 6.57 -3.70
CA HIS A 49 -2.63 8.01 -3.64
C HIS A 49 -1.82 8.79 -4.69
N GLU A 50 -0.54 8.45 -4.90
CA GLU A 50 0.30 9.07 -5.93
C GLU A 50 -0.21 8.80 -7.34
N GLU A 51 -0.69 7.59 -7.62
CA GLU A 51 -1.29 7.21 -8.91
C GLU A 51 -2.62 7.94 -9.15
N GLU A 52 -3.49 8.04 -8.14
CA GLU A 52 -4.75 8.79 -8.22
C GLU A 52 -4.50 10.29 -8.48
N VAL A 53 -3.56 10.90 -7.76
CA VAL A 53 -3.18 12.32 -7.95
C VAL A 53 -2.63 12.54 -9.36
N LYS A 54 -1.79 11.63 -9.87
CA LYS A 54 -1.26 11.70 -11.24
C LYS A 54 -2.36 11.57 -12.29
N VAL A 55 -3.33 10.69 -12.09
CA VAL A 55 -4.49 10.52 -12.99
C VAL A 55 -5.39 11.75 -12.96
N ILE A 56 -5.67 12.32 -11.78
CA ILE A 56 -6.47 13.54 -11.63
C ILE A 56 -5.76 14.71 -12.31
N PHE A 57 -4.45 14.86 -12.10
CA PHE A 57 -3.64 15.90 -12.73
C PHE A 57 -3.65 15.76 -14.25
N GLN A 58 -3.45 14.56 -14.79
CA GLN A 58 -3.54 14.31 -16.24
C GLN A 58 -4.92 14.64 -16.81
N LYS A 59 -6.00 14.27 -16.10
CA LYS A 59 -7.37 14.63 -16.51
C LYS A 59 -7.58 16.14 -16.51
N MET A 60 -7.08 16.86 -15.51
CA MET A 60 -7.12 18.32 -15.48
C MET A 60 -6.39 18.91 -16.69
N VAL A 61 -5.15 18.51 -16.95
CA VAL A 61 -4.36 18.98 -18.11
C VAL A 61 -5.10 18.74 -19.44
N MET A 62 -5.66 17.54 -19.65
CA MET A 62 -6.45 17.23 -20.85
C MET A 62 -7.74 18.07 -20.99
N ILE A 63 -8.36 18.49 -19.87
CA ILE A 63 -9.53 19.37 -19.89
C ILE A 63 -9.11 20.79 -20.27
N TYR A 64 -7.96 21.25 -19.79
CA TYR A 64 -7.43 22.58 -20.08
C TYR A 64 -6.89 22.74 -21.52
N GLU A 65 -6.47 21.66 -22.19
CA GLU A 65 -6.03 21.71 -23.60
C GLU A 65 -7.18 21.70 -24.62
N LYS A 66 -8.40 21.36 -24.21
CA LYS A 66 -9.56 21.24 -25.11
C LYS A 66 -10.12 22.54 -25.73
N PRO A 67 -9.97 23.77 -25.20
CA PRO A 67 -10.64 24.93 -25.80
C PRO A 67 -9.88 25.60 -26.96
N ILE A 68 -8.64 25.23 -27.28
CA ILE A 68 -7.85 25.97 -28.29
C ILE A 68 -8.17 25.52 -29.74
N HIS A 69 -8.71 24.32 -29.95
CA HIS A 69 -8.97 23.80 -31.30
C HIS A 69 -10.37 24.08 -31.87
N HIS A 70 -11.31 24.62 -31.10
CA HIS A 70 -12.69 24.90 -31.57
C HIS A 70 -13.06 26.39 -31.68
N MET A 71 -12.11 27.31 -31.49
CA MET A 71 -12.34 28.76 -31.64
C MET A 71 -11.62 29.34 -32.87
N LYS A 72 -11.75 28.66 -34.01
CA LYS A 72 -11.59 29.25 -35.34
C LYS A 72 -12.57 28.55 -36.28
N VAL A 73 -13.77 29.11 -36.43
CA VAL A 73 -14.61 29.18 -37.65
C VAL A 73 -16.01 29.56 -37.19
N THR A 74 -16.26 30.86 -37.15
CA THR A 74 -17.54 31.43 -37.58
C THR A 74 -17.20 32.78 -38.16
N SER A 75 -17.17 32.79 -39.49
CA SER A 75 -17.09 33.98 -40.34
C SER A 75 -18.35 34.81 -40.24
#